data_AF-A0A401U4A6-F1
#
_entry.id   AF-A0A401U4A6-F1
#
_cell.length_a   1.000
_cell.length_b   1.000
_cell.length_c   1.000
_cell.angle_alpha   90.00
_cell.angle_beta   90.00
_cell.angle_gamma   90.00
#
_symmetry.space_group_name_H-M   'P 1'
#
loop_
_entity.id
_entity.type
_entity.pdbx_description
1 polymer ?
#
loop_
_entity_poly.entity_id
_entity_poly.type
_entity_poly.pdbx_seq_one_letter_code
_entity_poly.pdbx_strand_id
1 'polypeptide(L)'
;VDNDPIQFNNGYVWYDVLGITPSRERTLDEVRDQVEAKWRDDQISAKLRAKATEIVQKLDSGAKLADEAAAAGVKVETSANFNREASPAGVIAAAFRTAKDGDGQTSTAGGSQWVVFRVTNVTVPPVDFASDAAKQLTEALRRSLSDEQVAQYVSKIESDIGVTVNQAAF
;
A
#
# COMPACT_ATOMS: atom_id res chain seq x y z
N VAL A 1 32.91 -34.34 6.48
CA VAL A 1 31.80 -35.07 5.85
C VAL A 1 31.80 -34.58 4.41
N ASP A 2 32.07 -35.45 3.45
CA ASP A 2 32.01 -35.04 2.04
C ASP A 2 30.59 -34.57 1.74
N ASN A 3 30.45 -33.35 1.21
CA ASN A 3 29.16 -32.83 0.77
C ASN A 3 28.97 -33.16 -0.71
N ASP A 4 27.79 -33.70 -1.04
CA ASP A 4 27.45 -33.99 -2.42
C ASP A 4 27.42 -32.70 -3.25
N PRO A 5 27.96 -32.73 -4.49
CA PRO A 5 27.96 -31.57 -5.35
C PRO A 5 26.53 -31.14 -5.70
N ILE A 6 26.29 -29.83 -5.62
CA ILE A 6 25.01 -29.23 -6.01
C ILE A 6 25.04 -28.85 -7.48
N GLN A 7 23.93 -29.12 -8.18
CA GLN A 7 23.78 -28.74 -9.58
C GLN A 7 23.43 -27.25 -9.68
N PHE A 8 24.23 -26.48 -10.41
CA PHE A 8 24.02 -25.04 -10.60
C PHE A 8 24.47 -24.63 -12.01
N ASN A 9 23.64 -23.87 -12.73
CA ASN A 9 23.89 -23.36 -14.09
C ASN A 9 24.55 -24.37 -15.05
N ASN A 10 23.89 -25.51 -15.30
CA ASN A 10 24.39 -26.58 -16.18
C ASN A 10 25.75 -27.19 -15.78
N GLY A 11 26.19 -27.03 -14.53
CA GLY A 11 27.39 -27.65 -13.98
C GLY A 11 27.20 -28.17 -12.55
N TYR A 12 28.29 -28.63 -11.94
CA TYR A 12 28.34 -29.11 -10.57
C TYR A 12 29.26 -28.22 -9.73
N VAL A 13 28.83 -27.88 -8.52
CA VAL A 13 29.61 -27.13 -7.53
C VAL A 13 29.88 -28.04 -6.34
N TRP A 14 31.15 -28.32 -6.10
CA TRP A 14 31.61 -28.95 -4.86
C TRP A 14 31.91 -27.86 -3.84
N TYR A 15 31.46 -28.06 -2.61
CA TYR A 15 31.73 -27.14 -1.51
C TYR A 15 32.09 -27.96 -0.28
N ASP A 16 33.05 -27.45 0.49
CA ASP A 16 33.38 -28.00 1.79
C ASP A 16 32.92 -27.01 2.88
N VAL A 17 32.22 -27.52 3.89
CA VAL A 17 31.77 -26.71 5.03
C VAL A 17 32.88 -26.71 6.05
N LEU A 18 33.75 -25.71 5.94
CA LEU A 18 34.93 -25.54 6.82
C LEU A 18 34.54 -25.27 8.28
N GLY A 19 33.30 -24.83 8.52
CA GLY A 19 32.77 -24.59 9.85
C GLY A 19 31.36 -24.03 9.80
N ILE A 20 30.57 -24.31 10.84
CA ILE A 20 29.24 -23.75 11.02
C ILE A 20 29.32 -22.75 12.16
N THR A 21 29.19 -21.46 11.87
CA THR A 21 29.01 -20.44 12.90
C THR A 21 27.56 -20.48 13.36
N PRO A 22 27.26 -20.87 14.62
CA PRO A 22 25.90 -20.91 15.10
C PRO A 22 25.26 -19.52 15.06
N SER A 23 23.98 -19.44 14.69
CA SER A 23 23.24 -18.19 14.82
C SER A 23 23.23 -17.78 16.30
N ARG A 24 23.83 -16.65 16.62
CA ARG A 24 23.73 -16.04 17.95
C ARG A 24 22.97 -14.73 17.85
N GLU A 25 22.26 -14.39 18.91
CA GLU A 25 21.74 -13.04 19.06
C GLU A 25 22.91 -12.06 19.11
N ARG A 26 22.71 -10.89 18.48
CA ARG A 26 23.67 -9.79 18.60
C ARG A 26 23.59 -9.28 20.03
N THR A 27 24.73 -9.04 20.65
CA THR A 27 24.74 -8.45 22.00
C THR A 27 24.30 -6.99 21.91
N LEU A 28 23.82 -6.43 23.02
CA LEU A 28 23.41 -5.02 23.04
C LEU A 28 24.56 -4.10 22.59
N ASP A 29 25.81 -4.41 22.93
CA ASP A 29 26.96 -3.58 22.54
C ASP A 29 27.21 -3.59 21.02
N GLU A 30 26.86 -4.67 20.32
CA GLU A 30 27.00 -4.77 18.86
C GLU A 30 25.92 -3.98 18.09
N VAL A 31 24.78 -3.74 18.73
CA VAL A 31 23.64 -3.04 18.12
C VAL A 31 23.23 -1.78 18.87
N ARG A 32 24.01 -1.33 19.85
CA ARG A 32 23.66 -0.20 20.73
C ARG A 32 23.31 1.04 19.94
N ASP A 33 24.14 1.38 18.95
CA ASP A 33 23.92 2.53 18.08
C ASP A 33 22.65 2.39 17.23
N GLN A 34 22.34 1.17 16.76
CA GLN A 34 21.12 0.89 15.99
C GLN A 34 19.87 0.99 16.87
N VAL A 35 19.94 0.49 18.10
CA VAL A 35 18.86 0.58 19.09
C VAL A 35 18.64 2.02 19.51
N GLU A 36 19.70 2.77 19.78
CA GLU A 36 19.60 4.18 20.15
C GLU A 36 19.02 5.01 19.02
N ALA A 37 19.51 4.84 17.78
CA ALA A 37 18.96 5.51 16.61
C ALA A 37 17.46 5.20 16.46
N LYS A 38 17.08 3.93 16.51
CA LYS A 38 15.68 3.53 16.42
C LYS A 38 14.82 4.08 17.55
N TRP A 39 15.32 4.09 18.78
CA TRP A 39 14.61 4.65 19.91
C TRP A 39 14.40 6.17 19.74
N ARG A 40 15.41 6.89 19.24
CA ARG A 40 15.27 8.33 18.94
C ARG A 40 14.20 8.57 17.88
N ASP A 41 14.18 7.78 16.80
CA ASP A 41 13.16 7.86 15.76
C ASP A 41 11.75 7.58 16.30
N ASP A 42 11.61 6.59 17.17
CA ASP A 42 10.35 6.25 17.81
C ASP A 42 9.88 7.39 18.75
N GLN A 43 10.79 8.01 19.50
CA GLN A 43 10.49 9.18 20.35
C GLN A 43 10.09 10.41 19.53
N ILE A 44 10.76 10.67 18.42
CA ILE A 44 10.42 11.76 17.50
C ILE A 44 9.02 11.53 16.93
N SER A 45 8.74 10.32 16.43
CA SER A 45 7.44 9.94 15.91
C SER A 45 6.32 10.10 16.94
N ALA A 46 6.56 9.67 18.18
CA ALA A 46 5.60 9.80 19.28
C ALA A 46 5.27 11.27 19.61
N LYS A 47 6.29 12.13 19.67
CA LYS A 47 6.11 13.56 19.93
C LYS A 47 5.39 14.27 18.78
N LEU A 48 5.74 13.93 17.53
CA LEU A 48 5.05 14.47 16.35
C LEU A 48 3.58 14.07 16.32
N ARG A 49 3.28 12.79 16.61
CA ARG A 49 1.90 12.30 16.74
C ARG A 49 1.12 13.04 17.82
N ALA A 50 1.71 13.23 19.00
CA ALA A 50 1.07 13.94 20.09
C ALA A 50 0.73 15.38 19.68
N LYS A 51 1.70 16.11 19.11
CA LYS A 51 1.49 17.48 18.63
C LYS A 51 0.43 17.56 17.54
N ALA A 52 0.43 16.64 16.58
CA ALA A 52 -0.58 16.59 15.54
C ALA A 52 -1.98 16.33 16.12
N THR A 53 -2.07 15.47 17.14
CA THR A 53 -3.34 15.16 17.82
C THR A 53 -3.87 16.39 18.56
N GLU A 54 -3.01 17.13 19.26
CA GLU A 54 -3.36 18.39 19.91
C GLU A 54 -3.87 19.42 18.89
N ILE A 55 -3.23 19.55 17.74
CA ILE A 55 -3.68 20.47 16.68
C ILE A 55 -5.07 20.07 16.20
N VAL A 56 -5.30 18.79 15.87
CA VAL A 56 -6.63 18.31 15.42
C VAL A 56 -7.71 18.60 16.48
N GLN A 57 -7.44 18.35 17.76
CA GLN A 57 -8.40 18.65 18.83
C GLN A 57 -8.76 20.14 18.91
N LYS A 58 -7.79 21.04 18.66
CA LYS A 58 -8.07 22.48 18.60
C LYS A 58 -8.87 22.87 17.35
N LEU A 59 -8.59 22.23 16.21
CA LEU A 59 -9.35 22.45 14.97
C LEU A 59 -10.80 22.00 15.13
N ASP A 60 -11.03 20.85 15.78
CA ASP A 60 -12.35 20.35 16.16
C ASP A 60 -13.08 21.31 17.12
N SER A 61 -12.31 22.03 17.96
CA SER A 61 -12.81 23.07 18.87
C SER A 61 -13.05 24.43 18.19
N GLY A 62 -12.85 24.52 16.87
CA GLY A 62 -13.11 25.73 16.08
C GLY A 62 -11.89 26.63 15.81
N ALA A 63 -10.68 26.21 16.17
CA ALA A 63 -9.47 26.94 15.79
C ALA A 63 -9.25 26.93 14.27
N LYS A 64 -8.50 27.91 13.77
CA LYS A 64 -8.13 27.98 12.34
C LYS A 64 -6.82 27.22 12.10
N LEU A 65 -6.79 26.43 11.04
CA LEU A 65 -5.58 25.69 10.61
C LEU A 65 -4.38 26.60 10.39
N ALA A 66 -4.61 27.83 9.88
CA ALA A 66 -3.55 28.82 9.69
C ALA A 66 -2.90 29.28 11.01
N ASP A 67 -3.69 29.43 12.07
CA ASP A 67 -3.21 29.89 13.37
C ASP A 67 -2.39 28.79 14.07
N GLU A 68 -2.86 27.55 14.02
CA GLU A 68 -2.12 26.40 14.56
C GLU A 68 -0.85 26.10 13.76
N ALA A 69 -0.88 26.26 12.42
CA ALA A 69 0.31 26.13 11.59
C ALA A 69 1.36 27.19 11.93
N ALA A 70 0.94 28.45 12.08
CA ALA A 70 1.83 29.54 12.49
C ALA A 70 2.44 29.30 13.87
N ALA A 71 1.64 28.84 14.84
CA ALA A 71 2.12 28.46 16.17
C ALA A 71 3.11 27.29 16.13
N ALA A 72 2.95 26.37 15.17
CA ALA A 72 3.87 25.27 14.96
C ALA A 72 5.10 25.64 14.09
N GLY A 73 5.18 26.87 13.57
CA GLY A 73 6.27 27.33 12.70
C GLY A 73 6.23 26.74 11.29
N VAL A 74 5.08 26.25 10.85
CA VAL A 74 4.86 25.64 9.53
C VAL A 74 3.90 26.47 8.69
N LYS A 75 3.95 26.29 7.37
CA LYS A 75 3.04 26.97 6.44
C LYS A 75 1.87 26.05 6.11
N VAL A 76 0.68 26.63 5.92
CA VAL A 76 -0.46 25.92 5.35
C VAL A 76 -0.30 25.88 3.84
N GLU A 77 -0.44 24.69 3.28
CA GLU A 77 -0.51 24.48 1.83
C GLU A 77 -1.90 23.96 1.46
N THR A 78 -2.40 24.41 0.30
CA THR A 78 -3.67 23.93 -0.26
C THR A 78 -3.36 23.00 -1.41
N SER A 79 -3.81 21.75 -1.32
CA SER A 79 -3.67 20.78 -2.41
C SER A 79 -4.61 21.12 -3.56
N ALA A 80 -4.18 20.84 -4.79
CA ALA A 80 -5.10 20.74 -5.92
C ALA A 80 -6.07 19.56 -5.73
N ASN A 81 -7.15 19.52 -6.52
CA ASN A 81 -8.07 18.37 -6.51
C ASN A 81 -7.32 17.09 -6.89
N PHE A 82 -7.54 16.02 -6.13
CA PHE A 82 -6.89 14.73 -6.33
C PHE A 82 -7.89 13.57 -6.25
N ASN A 83 -7.55 12.44 -6.86
CA ASN A 83 -8.29 11.19 -6.76
C ASN A 83 -7.55 10.21 -5.83
N ARG A 84 -8.07 8.98 -5.68
CA ARG A 84 -7.48 7.95 -4.80
C ARG A 84 -6.13 7.41 -5.27
N GLU A 85 -5.73 7.70 -6.51
CA GLU A 85 -4.47 7.26 -7.12
C GLU A 85 -3.35 8.29 -6.95
N ALA A 86 -3.64 9.44 -6.32
CA ALA A 86 -2.65 10.47 -6.08
C ALA A 86 -1.58 10.05 -5.04
N SER A 87 -0.50 10.82 -5.01
CA SER A 87 0.63 10.64 -4.10
C SER A 87 0.71 11.83 -3.13
N PRO A 88 1.11 11.61 -1.86
CA PRO A 88 1.49 10.33 -1.24
C PRO A 88 0.28 9.48 -0.84
N ALA A 89 0.26 8.20 -1.25
CA ALA A 89 -0.89 7.31 -1.06
C ALA A 89 -1.40 7.22 0.38
N GLY A 90 -0.50 7.23 1.38
CA GLY A 90 -0.89 7.22 2.80
C GLY A 90 -1.68 8.47 3.22
N VAL A 91 -1.29 9.65 2.73
CA VAL A 91 -1.98 10.92 3.00
C VAL A 91 -3.32 10.96 2.30
N ILE A 92 -3.34 10.55 1.02
CA ILE A 92 -4.57 10.47 0.23
C ILE A 92 -5.58 9.52 0.90
N ALA A 93 -5.15 8.32 1.29
CA ALA A 93 -6.01 7.36 1.98
C ALA A 93 -6.59 7.91 3.29
N ALA A 94 -5.80 8.68 4.05
CA ALA A 94 -6.29 9.35 5.26
C ALA A 94 -7.32 10.43 4.93
N ALA A 95 -7.06 11.28 3.94
CA ALA A 95 -8.00 12.32 3.49
C ALA A 95 -9.34 11.74 3.03
N PHE A 96 -9.33 10.64 2.27
CA PHE A 96 -10.55 9.96 1.81
C PHE A 96 -11.34 9.25 2.92
N ARG A 97 -10.75 9.04 4.12
CA ARG A 97 -11.47 8.54 5.30
C ARG A 97 -12.07 9.65 6.15
N THR A 98 -11.69 10.90 5.91
CA THR A 98 -12.20 12.08 6.64
C THR A 98 -13.40 12.67 5.89
N ALA A 99 -14.46 13.02 6.63
CA ALA A 99 -15.64 13.64 6.05
C ALA A 99 -15.35 15.07 5.53
N LYS A 100 -16.24 15.60 4.69
CA LYS A 100 -16.17 17.01 4.28
C LYS A 100 -16.20 17.91 5.51
N ASP A 101 -15.36 18.95 5.49
CA ASP A 101 -15.11 19.93 6.55
C ASP A 101 -14.51 19.31 7.83
N GLY A 102 -14.15 18.03 7.79
CA GLY A 102 -13.48 17.34 8.88
C GLY A 102 -11.97 17.54 8.87
N ASP A 103 -11.40 17.49 10.06
CA ASP A 103 -9.95 17.52 10.30
C ASP A 103 -9.40 16.10 10.43
N GLY A 104 -8.15 15.92 10.03
CA GLY A 104 -7.50 14.62 10.04
C GLY A 104 -6.00 14.75 10.19
N GLN A 105 -5.38 13.64 10.57
CA GLN A 105 -3.94 13.55 10.73
C GLN A 105 -3.42 12.19 10.30
N THR A 106 -2.20 12.17 9.77
CA THR A 106 -1.54 10.94 9.33
C THR A 106 -0.03 11.11 9.31
N SER A 107 0.71 10.02 9.55
CA SER A 107 2.15 9.99 9.34
C SER A 107 2.49 9.83 7.86
N THR A 108 3.60 10.40 7.43
CA THR A 108 4.25 10.04 6.16
C THR A 108 5.18 8.84 6.36
N ALA A 109 5.74 8.31 5.27
CA ALA A 109 6.60 7.13 5.32
C ALA A 109 7.75 7.32 6.34
N GLY A 110 7.90 6.35 7.25
CA GLY A 110 8.94 6.36 8.28
C GLY A 110 8.58 7.06 9.59
N GLY A 111 7.36 7.62 9.76
CA GLY A 111 6.89 8.19 11.03
C GLY A 111 7.55 9.52 11.44
N SER A 112 8.64 9.88 10.77
CA SER A 112 9.44 11.09 10.99
C SER A 112 8.75 12.38 10.58
N GLN A 113 7.63 12.32 9.87
CA GLN A 113 6.78 13.47 9.60
C GLN A 113 5.31 13.11 9.82
N TRP A 114 4.58 14.11 10.32
CA TRP A 114 3.15 14.05 10.53
C TRP A 114 2.48 15.19 9.76
N VAL A 115 1.39 14.87 9.08
CA VAL A 115 0.58 15.81 8.32
C VAL A 115 -0.75 15.95 9.03
N VAL A 116 -1.14 17.20 9.31
CA VAL A 116 -2.49 17.57 9.73
C VAL A 116 -3.16 18.26 8.55
N PHE A 117 -4.40 17.88 8.25
CA PHE A 117 -5.14 18.37 7.11
C PHE A 117 -6.60 18.62 7.46
N ARG A 118 -7.25 19.50 6.69
CA ARG A 118 -8.70 19.72 6.70
C ARG A 118 -9.26 19.40 5.32
N VAL A 119 -10.31 18.59 5.25
CA VAL A 119 -10.99 18.28 3.98
C VAL A 119 -11.92 19.44 3.64
N THR A 120 -11.51 20.32 2.73
CA THR A 120 -12.32 21.49 2.36
C THR A 120 -13.47 21.15 1.41
N ASN A 121 -13.29 20.15 0.54
CA ASN A 121 -14.32 19.76 -0.40
C ASN A 121 -14.27 18.28 -0.78
N VAL A 122 -15.45 17.72 -1.04
CA VAL A 122 -15.62 16.36 -1.57
C VAL A 122 -16.55 16.44 -2.76
N THR A 123 -16.04 16.09 -3.93
CA THR A 123 -16.79 16.14 -5.19
C THR A 123 -16.87 14.73 -5.76
N VAL A 124 -18.08 14.25 -6.03
CA VAL A 124 -18.29 13.05 -6.84
C VAL A 124 -18.27 13.48 -8.31
N PRO A 125 -17.26 13.10 -9.10
CA PRO A 125 -17.25 13.46 -10.51
C PRO A 125 -18.45 12.80 -11.20
N PRO A 126 -19.17 13.53 -12.06
CA PRO A 126 -20.23 12.92 -12.85
C PRO A 126 -19.66 11.80 -13.72
N VAL A 127 -20.40 10.70 -13.85
CA VAL A 127 -20.00 9.60 -14.72
C VAL A 127 -20.14 10.05 -16.17
N ASP A 128 -19.03 10.14 -16.87
CA ASP A 128 -19.00 10.34 -18.31
C ASP A 128 -18.97 9.00 -19.03
N PHE A 129 -20.12 8.55 -19.53
CA PHE A 129 -20.24 7.32 -20.31
C PHE A 129 -19.56 7.41 -21.69
N ALA A 130 -19.21 8.61 -22.16
CA ALA A 130 -18.44 8.81 -23.37
C ALA A 130 -16.91 8.82 -23.14
N SER A 131 -16.48 8.78 -21.87
CA SER A 131 -15.06 8.74 -21.51
C SER A 131 -14.36 7.48 -22.02
N ASP A 132 -13.06 7.59 -22.25
CA ASP A 132 -12.26 6.46 -22.72
C ASP A 132 -12.21 5.33 -21.68
N ALA A 133 -12.24 5.65 -20.39
CA ALA A 133 -12.38 4.67 -19.32
C ALA A 133 -13.71 3.88 -19.41
N ALA A 134 -14.83 4.56 -19.70
CA ALA A 134 -16.12 3.91 -19.87
C ALA A 134 -16.16 3.02 -21.13
N LYS A 135 -15.53 3.45 -22.22
CA LYS A 135 -15.37 2.62 -23.44
C LYS A 135 -14.54 1.38 -23.17
N GLN A 136 -13.38 1.53 -22.52
CA GLN A 136 -12.51 0.40 -22.15
C GLN A 136 -13.22 -0.60 -21.25
N LEU A 137 -13.97 -0.12 -20.25
CA LEU A 137 -14.79 -0.97 -19.40
C LEU A 137 -15.86 -1.73 -20.21
N THR A 138 -16.54 -1.04 -21.12
CA THR A 138 -17.57 -1.65 -21.99
C THR A 138 -16.97 -2.74 -22.88
N GLU A 139 -15.81 -2.49 -23.48
CA GLU A 139 -15.11 -3.48 -24.30
C GLU A 139 -14.64 -4.68 -23.49
N ALA A 140 -14.11 -4.46 -22.28
CA ALA A 140 -13.72 -5.54 -21.38
C ALA A 140 -14.91 -6.43 -21.00
N LEU A 141 -16.05 -5.83 -20.66
CA LEU A 141 -17.29 -6.55 -20.36
C LEU A 141 -17.83 -7.32 -21.56
N ARG A 142 -17.75 -6.76 -22.78
CA ARG A 142 -18.16 -7.47 -24.00
C ARG A 142 -17.30 -8.69 -24.29
N ARG A 143 -15.98 -8.59 -24.09
CA ARG A 143 -15.06 -9.72 -24.23
C ARG A 143 -15.39 -10.81 -23.21
N SER A 144 -15.51 -10.47 -21.93
CA SER A 144 -15.82 -11.46 -20.88
C SER A 144 -17.17 -12.15 -21.10
N LEU A 145 -18.20 -11.42 -21.54
CA LEU A 145 -19.50 -12.01 -21.87
C LEU A 145 -19.45 -12.93 -23.11
N SER A 146 -18.58 -12.63 -24.06
CA SER A 146 -18.36 -13.49 -25.24
C SER A 146 -17.65 -14.77 -24.84
N ASP A 147 -16.59 -14.65 -24.04
CA ASP A 147 -15.81 -15.79 -23.55
C ASP A 147 -16.67 -16.73 -22.70
N GLU A 148 -17.50 -16.18 -21.80
CA GLU A 148 -18.43 -16.95 -20.98
C GLU A 148 -19.47 -17.70 -21.85
N GLN A 149 -20.06 -17.04 -22.85
CA GLN A 149 -21.01 -17.70 -23.74
C GLN A 149 -20.38 -18.86 -24.52
N VAL A 150 -19.14 -18.70 -25.00
CA VAL A 150 -18.40 -19.78 -25.66
C VAL A 150 -18.13 -20.92 -24.70
N ALA A 151 -17.67 -20.64 -23.48
CA ALA A 151 -17.42 -21.65 -22.46
C ALA A 151 -18.68 -22.43 -22.07
N GLN A 152 -19.81 -21.74 -21.88
CA GLN A 152 -21.11 -22.36 -21.60
C GLN A 152 -21.59 -23.23 -22.77
N TYR A 153 -21.39 -22.77 -24.00
CA TYR A 153 -21.74 -23.54 -25.19
C TYR A 153 -20.90 -24.82 -25.32
N VAL A 154 -19.58 -24.73 -25.13
CA VAL A 154 -18.67 -25.89 -25.14
C VAL A 154 -19.06 -26.87 -24.03
N SER A 155 -19.25 -26.38 -22.80
CA SER A 155 -19.66 -27.22 -21.67
C SER A 155 -20.97 -27.96 -21.93
N LYS A 156 -21.94 -27.30 -22.58
CA LYS A 156 -23.21 -27.92 -22.96
C LYS A 156 -23.03 -29.02 -24.01
N ILE A 157 -22.21 -28.78 -25.04
CA ILE A 157 -21.87 -29.79 -26.05
C ILE A 157 -21.16 -30.98 -25.42
N GLU A 158 -20.16 -30.74 -24.57
CA GLU A 158 -19.42 -31.81 -23.89
C GLU A 158 -20.36 -32.67 -23.02
N SER A 159 -21.31 -32.04 -22.34
CA SER A 159 -22.32 -32.74 -21.55
C SER A 159 -23.32 -33.53 -22.41
N ASP A 160 -23.75 -33.00 -23.56
CA ASP A 160 -24.76 -33.65 -24.42
C ASP A 160 -24.17 -34.78 -25.27
N ILE A 161 -22.91 -34.65 -25.71
CA ILE A 161 -22.23 -35.65 -26.56
C ILE A 161 -21.54 -36.74 -25.72
N GLY A 162 -21.19 -36.45 -24.45
CA GLY A 162 -20.53 -37.38 -23.56
C GLY A 162 -19.05 -37.55 -23.91
N VAL A 163 -18.16 -36.87 -23.19
CA VAL A 163 -16.72 -36.96 -23.44
C VAL A 163 -16.10 -38.10 -22.62
N THR A 164 -15.39 -39.02 -23.27
CA THR A 164 -14.54 -40.02 -22.61
C THR A 164 -13.07 -39.66 -22.83
N VAL A 165 -12.38 -39.26 -21.76
CA VAL A 165 -10.95 -38.95 -21.80
C VAL A 165 -10.16 -40.22 -21.46
N ASN A 166 -9.26 -40.63 -22.36
CA ASN A 166 -8.34 -41.74 -22.09
C ASN A 166 -7.18 -41.25 -21.21
N GLN A 167 -7.28 -41.49 -19.90
CA GLN A 167 -6.28 -41.07 -18.91
C GLN A 167 -4.91 -41.75 -19.05
N ALA A 168 -4.75 -42.78 -19.88
CA ALA A 168 -3.46 -43.46 -20.07
C ALA A 168 -2.50 -42.71 -21.02
N ALA A 169 -2.95 -41.63 -21.66
CA ALA A 169 -2.18 -40.84 -22.62
C ALA A 169 -1.91 -39.39 -22.17
N PHE A 170 -2.25 -39.04 -20.92
CA PHE A 170 -2.03 -37.73 -20.31
C PHE A 170 -0.95 -37.81 -19.22
#